data_AF-A0A3P5HAD5-F1
#
_entry.id   AF-A0A3P5HAD5-F1
#
_cell.length_a   1.000
_cell.length_b   1.000
_cell.length_c   1.000
_cell.angle_alpha   90.00
_cell.angle_beta   90.00
_cell.angle_gamma   90.00
#
_symmetry.space_group_name_H-M   'P 1'
#
loop_
_entity.id
_entity.type
_entity.pdbx_description
1 polymer ?
#
loop_
_entity_poly.entity_id
_entity_poly.type
_entity_poly.pdbx_seq_one_letter_code
_entity_poly.pdbx_strand_id
1 'polypeptide(L)'
;MRLGVFVPTLKSLKNSKNTLSRTDATEELTRLSLARVEGFDKVEITGPRLDMDNDFKTWVGVIHSFARHKVIGDKVELPFVEFAKLCGIPSVSHHVSFVNV
;
A
#
# COMPACT_ATOMS: atom_id res chain seq x y z
N MET A 1 12.19 -11.37 -2.45
CA MET A 1 10.76 -11.12 -2.24
C MET A 1 10.07 -10.63 -3.50
N ARG A 2 9.38 -11.55 -4.22
CA ARG A 2 8.45 -11.19 -5.30
C ARG A 2 7.10 -11.89 -5.07
N LEU A 3 6.28 -11.34 -4.18
CA LEU A 3 4.99 -11.91 -3.77
C LEU A 3 3.84 -11.71 -4.78
N GLY A 4 3.98 -10.81 -5.77
CA GLY A 4 2.94 -10.63 -6.80
C GLY A 4 1.61 -10.01 -6.31
N VAL A 5 1.60 -9.40 -5.12
CA VAL A 5 0.40 -8.81 -4.50
C VAL A 5 -0.12 -7.59 -5.27
N PHE A 6 0.80 -6.79 -5.84
CA PHE A 6 0.47 -5.63 -6.66
C PHE A 6 0.31 -5.98 -8.14
N VAL A 7 -0.75 -5.46 -8.77
CA VAL A 7 -1.02 -5.62 -10.21
C VAL A 7 -0.83 -4.32 -10.97
N PRO A 8 -0.27 -4.37 -12.19
CA PRO A 8 -0.42 -3.28 -13.13
C PRO A 8 -1.90 -3.03 -13.42
N THR A 9 -2.32 -1.78 -13.36
CA THR A 9 -3.68 -1.36 -13.69
C THR A 9 -3.90 -1.48 -15.19
N LEU A 10 -4.64 -2.49 -15.64
CA LEU A 10 -5.18 -2.48 -17.00
C LEU A 10 -6.42 -1.58 -17.01
N LYS A 11 -6.24 -0.31 -17.40
CA LYS A 11 -7.28 0.74 -17.45
C LYS A 11 -8.52 0.42 -18.31
N SER A 12 -8.59 -0.77 -18.93
CA SER A 12 -9.61 -1.16 -19.92
C SER A 12 -10.55 -2.29 -19.46
N LEU A 13 -10.32 -2.94 -18.31
CA LEU A 13 -11.21 -4.00 -17.83
C LEU A 13 -12.19 -3.45 -16.81
N LYS A 14 -13.26 -2.79 -17.30
CA LYS A 14 -14.45 -2.37 -16.51
C LYS A 14 -15.12 -3.52 -15.72
N ASN A 15 -14.66 -4.75 -15.91
CA ASN A 15 -15.14 -5.98 -15.29
C ASN A 15 -14.15 -6.65 -14.33
N SER A 16 -13.07 -5.99 -13.91
CA SER A 16 -12.19 -6.49 -12.84
C SER A 16 -12.88 -6.35 -11.48
N LYS A 17 -13.99 -7.06 -11.29
CA LYS A 17 -14.69 -7.19 -10.02
C LYS A 17 -13.72 -7.75 -9.00
N ASN A 18 -13.82 -7.23 -7.76
CA ASN A 18 -13.22 -7.68 -6.49
C ASN A 18 -13.10 -9.21 -6.36
N THR A 19 -12.23 -9.82 -7.15
CA THR A 19 -11.99 -11.24 -7.10
C THR A 19 -11.02 -11.42 -5.95
N LEU A 20 -11.52 -12.02 -4.87
CA LEU A 20 -10.69 -12.36 -3.72
C LEU A 20 -9.53 -13.21 -4.21
N SER A 21 -8.34 -12.63 -4.14
CA SER A 21 -7.09 -13.29 -4.43
C SER A 21 -6.52 -13.86 -3.15
N ARG A 22 -5.81 -14.98 -3.29
CA ARG A 22 -5.05 -15.61 -2.23
C ARG A 22 -3.62 -15.75 -2.71
N THR A 23 -2.70 -15.16 -1.97
CA THR A 23 -1.26 -15.21 -2.24
C THR A 23 -0.61 -15.94 -1.08
N ASP A 24 0.03 -17.08 -1.36
CA ASP A 24 0.88 -17.74 -0.38
C ASP A 24 2.17 -16.92 -0.24
N ALA A 25 2.40 -16.42 0.97
CA ALA A 25 3.54 -15.59 1.31
C ALA A 25 4.46 -16.28 2.33
N THR A 26 4.23 -17.57 2.59
CA THR A 26 4.91 -18.33 3.65
C THR A 26 6.41 -18.30 3.46
N GLU A 27 6.94 -18.71 2.30
CA GLU A 27 8.38 -18.82 2.08
C GLU A 27 9.13 -17.48 2.23
N GLU A 28 8.45 -16.38 1.92
CA GLU A 28 9.04 -15.05 1.89
C GLU A 28 8.93 -14.34 3.24
N LEU A 29 7.77 -14.43 3.92
CA LEU A 29 7.51 -13.70 5.16
C LEU A 29 8.01 -14.46 6.40
N THR A 30 8.06 -15.79 6.39
CA THR A 30 8.63 -16.57 7.50
C THR A 30 10.14 -16.35 7.67
N ARG A 31 10.82 -15.84 6.64
CA ARG A 31 12.23 -15.42 6.71
C ARG A 31 12.44 -14.15 7.55
N LEU A 32 11.37 -13.38 7.82
CA LEU A 32 11.46 -12.20 8.67
C LEU A 32 11.74 -12.63 10.12
N SER A 33 12.67 -11.94 10.78
CA SER A 33 13.05 -12.25 12.18
C SER A 33 11.84 -12.26 13.10
N LEU A 34 10.92 -11.30 12.92
CA LEU A 34 9.68 -11.21 13.67
C LEU A 34 8.80 -12.45 13.48
N ALA A 35 8.56 -12.85 12.22
CA ALA A 35 7.71 -13.99 11.91
C ALA A 35 8.27 -15.31 12.47
N ARG A 36 9.61 -15.45 12.44
CA ARG A 36 10.31 -16.59 13.03
C ARG A 36 10.21 -16.60 14.57
N VAL A 37 10.37 -15.45 15.22
CA VAL A 37 10.26 -15.32 16.68
C VAL A 37 8.84 -15.61 17.16
N GLU A 38 7.83 -15.22 16.40
CA GLU A 38 6.42 -15.47 16.70
C GLU A 38 5.96 -16.90 16.34
N GLY A 39 6.80 -17.68 15.63
CA GLY A 39 6.50 -19.06 15.27
C GLY A 39 5.44 -19.20 14.17
N PHE A 40 5.37 -18.25 13.24
CA PHE A 40 4.47 -18.37 12.10
C PHE A 40 5.01 -19.39 11.08
N ASP A 41 4.28 -20.50 10.91
CA ASP A 41 4.64 -21.57 9.97
C ASP A 41 3.91 -21.46 8.62
N LYS A 42 2.86 -20.62 8.56
CA LYS A 42 2.03 -20.42 7.36
C LYS A 42 1.55 -18.99 7.30
N VAL A 43 1.83 -18.32 6.18
CA VAL A 43 1.44 -16.91 5.97
C VAL A 43 0.74 -16.75 4.62
N GLU A 44 -0.48 -16.25 4.66
CA GLU A 44 -1.29 -16.03 3.47
C GLU A 44 -1.85 -14.62 3.45
N ILE A 45 -1.84 -14.00 2.27
CA ILE A 45 -2.45 -12.70 2.02
C ILE A 45 -3.73 -12.95 1.23
N THR A 46 -4.87 -12.61 1.83
CA THR A 46 -6.20 -12.75 1.23
C THR A 46 -6.85 -11.40 1.03
N GLY A 47 -7.49 -11.20 -0.11
CA GLY A 47 -8.24 -9.97 -0.40
C GLY A 47 -8.18 -9.60 -1.87
N PRO A 48 -8.79 -8.46 -2.25
CA PRO A 48 -8.61 -7.89 -3.59
C PRO A 48 -7.12 -7.70 -3.90
N ARG A 49 -6.72 -7.89 -5.16
CA ARG A 49 -5.35 -7.56 -5.59
C ARG A 49 -5.15 -6.05 -5.48
N LEU A 50 -3.97 -5.64 -5.03
CA LEU A 50 -3.62 -4.24 -4.84
C LEU A 50 -3.23 -3.59 -6.17
N ASP A 51 -3.74 -2.41 -6.44
CA ASP A 51 -3.43 -1.62 -7.61
C ASP A 51 -2.05 -0.97 -7.48
N MET A 52 -1.16 -1.19 -8.46
CA MET A 52 0.13 -0.53 -8.48
C MET A 52 0.03 0.99 -8.67
N ASP A 53 -1.01 1.50 -9.34
CA ASP A 53 -1.14 2.95 -9.57
C ASP A 53 -1.54 3.72 -8.32
N ASN A 54 -2.33 3.11 -7.43
CA ASN A 54 -2.88 3.77 -6.24
C ASN A 54 -2.35 3.19 -4.93
N ASP A 55 -2.49 1.87 -4.72
CA ASP A 55 -2.17 1.25 -3.44
C ASP A 55 -0.66 1.18 -3.19
N PHE A 56 0.12 0.77 -4.20
CA PHE A 56 1.57 0.72 -4.09
C PHE A 56 2.16 2.12 -3.84
N LYS A 57 1.70 3.11 -4.61
CA LYS A 57 2.10 4.51 -4.45
C LYS A 57 1.79 5.07 -3.07
N THR A 58 0.62 4.73 -2.53
CA THR A 58 0.21 5.12 -1.17
C THR A 58 1.14 4.49 -0.12
N TRP A 59 1.44 3.21 -0.23
CA TRP A 59 2.37 2.52 0.68
C TRP A 59 3.79 3.13 0.65
N VAL A 60 4.29 3.45 -0.54
CA VAL A 60 5.57 4.16 -0.70
C VAL A 60 5.52 5.54 -0.04
N GLY A 61 4.39 6.25 -0.16
CA GLY A 61 4.16 7.52 0.53
C GLY A 61 4.21 7.38 2.05
N VAL A 62 3.58 6.35 2.62
CA VAL A 62 3.63 6.06 4.07
C VAL A 62 5.07 5.84 4.52
N ILE A 63 5.83 4.98 3.84
CA ILE A 63 7.24 4.72 4.16
C ILE A 63 8.05 6.01 4.11
N HIS A 64 7.84 6.85 3.08
CA HIS A 64 8.52 8.12 2.96
C HIS A 64 8.16 9.11 4.07
N SER A 65 6.90 9.15 4.53
CA SER A 65 6.50 10.00 5.65
C SER A 65 7.27 9.64 6.92
N PHE A 66 7.32 8.35 7.28
CA PHE A 66 8.09 7.90 8.45
C PHE A 66 9.60 8.11 8.30
N ALA A 67 10.13 8.09 7.07
CA ALA A 67 11.56 8.28 6.82
C ALA A 67 12.00 9.77 6.82
N ARG A 68 11.11 10.70 6.47
CA ARG A 68 11.47 12.12 6.23
C ARG A 68 10.95 13.08 7.29
N HIS A 69 9.89 12.71 7.99
CA HIS A 69 9.26 13.56 8.99
C HIS A 69 9.61 13.10 10.41
N LYS A 70 9.41 13.99 11.37
CA LYS A 70 9.60 13.66 12.77
C LYS A 70 8.53 12.65 13.21
N VAL A 71 8.99 11.49 13.65
CA VAL A 71 8.13 10.48 14.27
C VAL A 71 7.84 10.90 15.72
N ILE A 72 6.57 10.93 16.09
CA ILE A 72 6.07 11.22 17.44
C ILE A 72 5.44 9.94 17.97
N GLY A 73 6.18 9.21 18.80
CA GLY A 73 5.76 7.88 19.25
C GLY A 73 5.70 6.89 18.08
N ASP A 74 4.50 6.42 17.75
CA ASP A 74 4.18 5.51 16.65
C ASP A 74 3.53 6.22 15.45
N LYS A 75 3.52 7.55 15.45
CA LYS A 75 2.80 8.38 14.47
C LYS A 75 3.70 9.37 13.77
N VAL A 76 3.23 9.83 12.61
CA VAL A 76 3.80 10.95 11.85
C VAL A 76 2.67 11.94 11.53
N GLU A 77 2.94 13.23 11.70
CA GLU A 77 1.99 14.30 11.38
C GLU A 77 2.58 15.17 10.27
N LEU A 78 1.82 15.32 9.18
CA LEU A 78 2.18 16.13 8.02
C LEU A 78 0.92 16.60 7.27
N PRO A 79 0.97 17.73 6.54
CA PRO A 79 -0.13 18.14 5.69
C PRO A 79 -0.48 17.09 4.64
N PHE A 80 -1.78 16.87 4.39
CA PHE A 80 -2.24 15.89 3.40
C PHE A 80 -1.63 16.15 2.00
N VAL A 81 -1.50 17.41 1.59
CA VAL A 81 -0.90 17.77 0.29
C VAL A 81 0.56 17.32 0.21
N GLU A 82 1.28 17.37 1.33
CA GLU A 82 2.65 16.87 1.39
C GLU A 82 2.68 15.34 1.32
N PHE A 83 1.80 14.66 2.07
CA PHE A 83 1.64 13.21 1.97
C PHE A 83 1.30 12.74 0.54
N ALA A 84 0.38 13.41 -0.15
CA ALA A 84 0.02 13.10 -1.53
C ALA A 84 1.22 13.21 -2.49
N LYS A 85 2.08 14.24 -2.30
CA LYS A 85 3.33 14.37 -3.05
C LYS A 85 4.30 13.21 -2.78
N LEU A 86 4.40 12.75 -1.54
CA LEU A 86 5.20 11.57 -1.19
C LEU A 86 4.66 10.28 -1.80
N CYS A 87 3.35 10.20 -2.03
CA CYS A 87 2.73 9.12 -2.81
C CYS A 87 2.99 9.25 -4.33
N GLY A 88 3.71 10.28 -4.79
CA GLY A 88 3.90 10.54 -6.22
C GLY A 88 2.64 11.03 -6.95
N ILE A 89 1.63 11.49 -6.21
CA ILE A 89 0.42 12.09 -6.77
C ILE A 89 0.76 13.55 -7.08
N PRO A 90 0.65 13.99 -8.35
CA PRO A 90 1.00 15.35 -8.71
C PRO A 90 0.04 16.33 -8.01
N SER A 91 0.58 17.40 -7.43
CA SER A 91 -0.22 18.52 -6.94
C SER A 91 -0.71 19.33 -8.14
N VAL A 92 -1.74 18.85 -8.81
CA VAL A 92 -2.43 19.60 -9.85
C VAL A 92 -3.52 20.46 -9.21
N SER A 93 -3.56 21.74 -9.60
CA SER A 93 -4.64 22.70 -9.32
C SER A 93 -5.95 22.32 -10.02
N HIS A 94 -6.38 21.07 -9.89
CA HIS A 94 -7.75 20.68 -10.21
C HIS A 94 -8.55 20.80 -8.93
N HIS A 95 -9.62 21.59 -9.00
CA HIS A 95 -10.63 21.77 -7.98
C HIS A 95 -11.09 20.39 -7.48
N VAL A 96 -10.51 19.90 -6.39
CA VAL A 96 -11.00 18.71 -5.69
C VAL A 96 -12.24 19.15 -4.95
N SER A 97 -13.40 19.05 -5.60
CA SER A 97 -14.68 19.17 -4.94
C SER A 97 -14.84 17.94 -4.05
N PHE A 98 -14.57 18.09 -2.76
CA PHE A 98 -15.08 17.12 -1.78
C PHE A 98 -16.60 17.17 -1.85
N VAL A 99 -17.22 16.14 -2.44
CA VAL A 99 -18.63 15.89 -2.24
C VAL A 99 -18.74 15.34 -0.83
N ASN A 100 -19.30 16.14 0.09
CA ASN A 100 -19.71 15.62 1.39
C ASN A 100 -20.69 14.48 1.14
N VAL A 101 -20.32 13.29 1.64
CA VAL A 101 -21.26 12.18 1.85
C VAL A 101 -22.09 12.48 3.09
#